data_AF-A0A9D8NTS7-F1
#
_entry.id   AF-A0A9D8NTS7-F1
#
_cell.length_a   1.000
_cell.length_b   1.000
_cell.length_c   1.000
_cell.angle_alpha   90.00
_cell.angle_beta   90.00
_cell.angle_gamma   90.00
#
_symmetry.space_group_name_H-M   'P 1'
#
loop_
_entity.id
_entity.type
_entity.pdbx_description
1 polymer ?
#
loop_
_entity_poly.entity_id
_entity_poly.type
_entity_poly.pdbx_seq_one_letter_code
_entity_poly.pdbx_strand_id
1 'polypeptide(L)'
;MKPLGNLAQSARAKQLSSARSTLIFVGILTLAANGFLYYNAEAEITKVLDAEVAKAGPGAVVDQVKFAEVKQNAINAIRIIYGGAAALGVVFITLGALIFKAPVAMVVTGLVLYITANAIFFVINPASLASGVIVKAVIIFLLFRSAMAAFAYQREAALEAAKADGPEDLEPFDRPPPASP
;
A
#
# COMPACT_ATOMS: atom_id res chain seq x y z
N MET A 1 27.07 31.77 -10.39
CA MET A 1 27.00 30.30 -10.41
C MET A 1 25.63 29.88 -9.88
N LYS A 2 24.75 29.33 -10.72
CA LYS A 2 23.47 28.75 -10.26
C LYS A 2 23.78 27.43 -9.55
N PRO A 3 23.28 27.20 -8.32
CA PRO A 3 23.72 26.08 -7.51
C PRO A 3 23.23 24.77 -8.13
N LEU A 4 24.16 23.83 -8.32
CA LEU A 4 23.88 22.44 -8.70
C LEU A 4 22.93 21.73 -7.72
N GLY A 5 22.77 22.28 -6.51
CA GLY A 5 21.79 21.84 -5.51
C GLY A 5 20.33 21.87 -5.99
N ASN A 6 19.95 22.79 -6.89
CA ASN A 6 18.54 22.88 -7.34
C ASN A 6 18.12 21.68 -8.21
N LEU A 7 19.05 21.09 -8.97
CA LEU A 7 18.75 19.94 -9.83
C LEU A 7 18.62 18.64 -9.02
N ALA A 8 19.56 18.38 -8.10
CA ALA A 8 19.50 17.21 -7.22
C ALA A 8 18.26 17.24 -6.31
N GLN A 9 17.94 18.41 -5.74
CA GLN A 9 16.77 18.57 -4.88
C GLN A 9 15.45 18.41 -5.64
N SER A 10 15.36 18.89 -6.89
CA SER A 10 14.17 18.72 -7.73
C SER A 10 13.92 17.25 -8.10
N ALA A 11 14.99 16.49 -8.42
CA ALA A 11 14.88 15.06 -8.69
C ALA A 11 14.34 14.28 -7.47
N ARG A 12 14.79 14.63 -6.25
CA ARG A 12 14.31 14.03 -4.99
C ARG A 12 12.83 14.28 -4.74
N ALA A 13 12.41 15.55 -4.85
CA ALA A 13 11.02 15.93 -4.66
C ALA A 13 10.09 15.19 -5.63
N LYS A 14 10.55 14.94 -6.87
CA LYS A 14 9.80 14.18 -7.87
C LYS A 14 9.67 12.69 -7.53
N GLN A 15 10.73 12.05 -7.03
CA GLN A 15 10.67 10.64 -6.63
C GLN A 15 9.73 10.43 -5.43
N LEU A 16 9.82 11.32 -4.45
CA LEU A 16 9.01 11.22 -3.24
C LEU A 16 7.54 11.58 -3.50
N SER A 17 7.27 12.55 -4.37
CA SER A 17 5.90 12.84 -4.83
C SER A 17 5.32 11.70 -5.67
N SER A 18 6.14 10.99 -6.45
CA SER A 18 5.71 9.77 -7.15
C SER A 18 5.32 8.67 -6.15
N ALA A 19 6.13 8.40 -5.13
CA ALA A 19 5.82 7.39 -4.12
C ALA A 19 4.55 7.73 -3.33
N ARG A 20 4.36 9.01 -2.99
CA ARG A 20 3.12 9.54 -2.41
C ARG A 20 1.92 9.23 -3.30
N SER A 21 2.01 9.63 -4.57
CA SER A 21 0.93 9.46 -5.55
C SER A 21 0.59 7.97 -5.71
N THR A 22 1.58 7.10 -5.76
CA THR A 22 1.39 5.65 -5.82
C THR A 22 0.62 5.11 -4.61
N LEU A 23 1.03 5.44 -3.37
CA LEU A 23 0.31 4.96 -2.18
C LEU A 23 -1.13 5.46 -2.12
N ILE A 24 -1.35 6.74 -2.42
CA ILE A 24 -2.70 7.34 -2.44
C ILE A 24 -3.55 6.68 -3.52
N PHE A 25 -3.01 6.52 -4.73
CA PHE A 25 -3.71 5.88 -5.84
C PHE A 25 -4.09 4.43 -5.52
N VAL A 26 -3.16 3.64 -4.98
CA VAL A 26 -3.42 2.27 -4.54
C VAL A 26 -4.50 2.26 -3.45
N GLY A 27 -4.43 3.18 -2.49
CA GLY A 27 -5.43 3.30 -1.43
C GLY A 27 -6.82 3.64 -1.96
N ILE A 28 -6.93 4.61 -2.87
CA ILE A 28 -8.20 4.98 -3.53
C ILE A 28 -8.74 3.80 -4.34
N LEU A 29 -7.90 3.15 -5.14
CA LEU A 29 -8.31 2.00 -5.95
C LEU A 29 -8.83 0.86 -5.06
N THR A 30 -8.12 0.57 -3.97
CA THR A 30 -8.52 -0.44 -2.99
C THR A 30 -9.83 -0.07 -2.32
N LEU A 31 -9.98 1.18 -1.87
CA LEU A 31 -11.19 1.67 -1.23
C LEU A 31 -12.39 1.62 -2.19
N ALA A 32 -12.22 2.10 -3.43
CA ALA A 32 -13.27 2.13 -4.42
C ALA A 32 -13.71 0.73 -4.86
N ALA A 33 -12.74 -0.16 -5.17
CA ALA A 33 -13.05 -1.52 -5.58
C ALA A 33 -13.75 -2.31 -4.46
N ASN A 34 -13.22 -2.28 -3.24
CA ASN A 34 -13.82 -3.01 -2.13
C ASN A 34 -15.11 -2.35 -1.63
N GLY A 35 -15.22 -1.03 -1.70
CA GLY A 35 -16.47 -0.32 -1.42
C GLY A 35 -17.57 -0.71 -2.41
N PHE A 36 -17.24 -0.76 -3.71
CA PHE A 36 -18.17 -1.24 -4.73
C PHE A 36 -18.60 -2.69 -4.49
N LEU A 37 -17.67 -3.59 -4.18
CA LEU A 37 -17.98 -4.98 -3.85
C LEU A 37 -18.82 -5.11 -2.56
N TYR A 38 -18.54 -4.28 -1.55
CA TYR A 38 -19.33 -4.22 -0.32
C TYR A 38 -20.81 -3.89 -0.60
N TYR A 39 -21.08 -2.88 -1.45
CA TYR A 39 -22.44 -2.52 -1.85
C TYR A 39 -23.12 -3.63 -2.69
N ASN A 40 -22.35 -4.38 -3.48
CA ASN A 40 -22.87 -5.46 -4.33
C ASN A 40 -22.86 -6.86 -3.67
N ALA A 41 -22.39 -6.99 -2.43
CA ALA A 41 -22.19 -8.29 -1.77
C ALA A 41 -23.46 -9.15 -1.72
N GLU A 42 -24.62 -8.51 -1.54
CA GLU A 42 -25.92 -9.20 -1.50
C GLU A 42 -26.31 -9.79 -2.85
N ALA A 43 -26.09 -9.04 -3.93
CA ALA A 43 -26.35 -9.51 -5.29
C ALA A 43 -25.39 -10.65 -5.67
N GLU A 44 -24.12 -10.54 -5.29
CA GLU A 44 -23.12 -11.59 -5.50
C GLU A 44 -23.48 -12.89 -4.77
N ILE A 45 -23.81 -12.82 -3.47
CA ILE A 45 -24.22 -13.99 -2.69
C ILE A 45 -25.50 -14.62 -3.23
N THR A 46 -26.50 -13.80 -3.57
CA THR A 46 -27.76 -14.31 -4.11
C THR A 46 -27.50 -15.07 -5.41
N LYS A 47 -26.69 -14.52 -6.32
CA LYS A 47 -26.32 -15.17 -7.57
C LYS A 47 -25.59 -16.50 -7.37
N VAL A 48 -24.67 -16.58 -6.40
CA VAL A 48 -23.93 -17.81 -6.09
C VAL A 48 -24.86 -18.88 -5.50
N LEU A 49 -25.71 -18.50 -4.55
CA LEU A 49 -26.65 -19.44 -3.93
C LEU A 49 -27.70 -19.93 -4.93
N ASP A 50 -28.26 -19.05 -5.75
CA ASP A 50 -29.25 -19.41 -6.78
C ASP A 50 -28.64 -20.37 -7.81
N ALA A 51 -27.37 -20.14 -8.20
CA ALA A 51 -26.65 -21.04 -9.09
C ALA A 51 -26.43 -22.42 -8.46
N GLU A 52 -26.21 -22.49 -7.15
CA GLU A 52 -26.03 -23.76 -6.43
C GLU A 52 -27.36 -24.51 -6.26
N VAL A 53 -28.46 -23.80 -5.98
CA VAL A 53 -29.81 -24.37 -5.96
C VAL A 53 -30.20 -24.89 -7.36
N ALA A 54 -29.89 -24.15 -8.41
CA ALA A 54 -30.15 -24.58 -9.79
C ALA A 54 -29.38 -25.86 -10.15
N LYS A 55 -28.13 -26.02 -9.67
CA LYS A 55 -27.34 -27.24 -9.85
C LYS A 55 -27.87 -28.45 -9.08
N ALA A 56 -28.54 -28.23 -7.93
CA ALA A 56 -29.12 -29.30 -7.13
C ALA A 56 -30.29 -30.03 -7.85
N GLY A 57 -30.85 -29.40 -8.90
CA GLY A 57 -31.78 -30.02 -9.83
C GLY A 57 -33.27 -29.87 -9.46
N PRO A 58 -34.17 -30.18 -10.42
CA PRO A 58 -35.62 -30.08 -10.21
C PRO A 58 -36.07 -31.18 -9.24
N GLY A 59 -36.31 -30.81 -7.97
CA GLY A 59 -36.71 -31.72 -6.90
C GLY A 59 -35.93 -31.54 -5.60
N ALA A 60 -34.88 -30.71 -5.59
CA ALA A 60 -34.20 -30.34 -4.37
C ALA A 60 -35.14 -29.55 -3.43
N VAL A 61 -35.49 -30.13 -2.29
CA VAL A 61 -36.27 -29.45 -1.26
C VAL A 61 -35.31 -28.59 -0.44
N VAL A 62 -35.27 -27.30 -0.75
CA VAL A 62 -34.52 -26.31 0.02
C VAL A 62 -35.35 -25.89 1.22
N ASP A 63 -34.82 -26.13 2.42
CA ASP A 63 -35.37 -25.56 3.65
C ASP A 63 -35.19 -24.03 3.62
N GLN A 64 -36.29 -23.32 3.37
CA GLN A 64 -36.30 -21.87 3.18
C GLN A 64 -35.81 -21.11 4.41
N VAL A 65 -36.04 -21.65 5.61
CA VAL A 65 -35.62 -21.00 6.86
C VAL A 65 -34.10 -21.06 6.99
N LYS A 66 -33.52 -22.25 6.80
CA LYS A 66 -32.07 -22.44 6.83
C LYS A 66 -31.38 -21.71 5.68
N PHE A 67 -32.00 -21.67 4.50
CA PHE A 67 -31.46 -20.96 3.35
C PHE A 67 -31.35 -19.46 3.61
N ALA A 68 -32.39 -18.85 4.18
CA ALA A 68 -32.36 -17.43 4.56
C ALA A 68 -31.28 -17.13 5.61
N GLU A 69 -31.12 -18.00 6.61
CA GLU A 69 -30.09 -17.85 7.63
C GLU A 69 -28.66 -17.95 7.05
N VAL A 70 -28.41 -18.96 6.23
CA VAL A 70 -27.11 -19.14 5.54
C VAL A 70 -26.81 -17.96 4.63
N LYS A 71 -27.82 -17.49 3.87
CA LYS A 71 -27.69 -16.31 3.02
C LYS A 71 -27.29 -15.07 3.83
N GLN A 72 -27.99 -14.80 4.94
CA GLN A 72 -27.70 -13.63 5.76
C GLN A 72 -26.31 -13.70 6.40
N ASN A 73 -25.91 -14.88 6.88
CA ASN A 73 -24.58 -15.12 7.46
C ASN A 73 -23.48 -14.92 6.41
N ALA A 74 -23.68 -15.41 5.18
CA ALA A 74 -22.76 -15.22 4.08
C ALA A 74 -22.62 -13.74 3.67
N ILE A 75 -23.75 -13.01 3.59
CA ILE A 75 -23.74 -11.56 3.32
C ILE A 75 -22.96 -10.81 4.40
N ASN A 76 -23.23 -11.11 5.67
CA ASN A 76 -22.56 -10.45 6.80
C ASN A 76 -21.05 -10.73 6.79
N ALA A 77 -20.65 -11.99 6.57
CA ALA A 77 -19.25 -12.37 6.47
C ALA A 77 -18.53 -11.64 5.34
N ILE A 78 -19.12 -11.62 4.14
CA ILE A 78 -18.54 -10.91 2.98
C ILE A 78 -18.48 -9.40 3.22
N ARG A 79 -19.52 -8.80 3.82
CA ARG A 79 -19.51 -7.37 4.18
C ARG A 79 -18.38 -7.04 5.15
N ILE A 80 -18.11 -7.88 6.15
CA ILE A 80 -16.97 -7.67 7.06
C ILE A 80 -15.66 -7.77 6.30
N ILE A 81 -15.53 -8.74 5.39
CA ILE A 81 -14.33 -8.94 4.57
C ILE A 81 -14.07 -7.73 3.66
N TYR A 82 -15.04 -7.32 2.84
CA TYR A 82 -14.91 -6.17 1.94
C TYR A 82 -14.82 -4.85 2.72
N GLY A 83 -15.51 -4.72 3.84
CA GLY A 83 -15.42 -3.55 4.72
C GLY A 83 -14.02 -3.42 5.34
N GLY A 84 -13.43 -4.52 5.80
CA GLY A 84 -12.05 -4.56 6.29
C GLY A 84 -11.04 -4.23 5.18
N ALA A 85 -11.26 -4.76 3.97
CA ALA A 85 -10.43 -4.43 2.81
C ALA A 85 -10.55 -2.94 2.41
N ALA A 86 -11.75 -2.37 2.48
CA ALA A 86 -11.98 -0.94 2.24
C ALA A 86 -11.27 -0.08 3.30
N ALA A 87 -11.33 -0.46 4.57
CA ALA A 87 -10.59 0.19 5.66
C ALA A 87 -9.07 0.14 5.41
N LEU A 88 -8.55 -0.96 4.86
CA LEU A 88 -7.15 -1.06 4.42
C LEU A 88 -6.80 0.02 3.38
N GLY A 89 -7.71 0.28 2.43
CA GLY A 89 -7.56 1.36 1.46
C GLY A 89 -7.41 2.74 2.11
N VAL A 90 -8.17 3.01 3.17
CA VAL A 90 -8.01 4.24 3.98
C VAL A 90 -6.62 4.31 4.62
N VAL A 91 -6.14 3.20 5.19
CA VAL A 91 -4.77 3.13 5.75
C VAL A 91 -3.71 3.48 4.71
N PHE A 92 -3.81 2.95 3.48
CA PHE A 92 -2.89 3.29 2.39
C PHE A 92 -2.92 4.78 2.03
N ILE A 93 -4.10 5.39 2.00
CA ILE A 93 -4.24 6.84 1.77
C ILE A 93 -3.55 7.62 2.89
N THR A 94 -3.76 7.24 4.16
CA THR A 94 -3.11 7.87 5.32
C THR A 94 -1.59 7.72 5.28
N LEU A 95 -1.07 6.52 4.97
CA LEU A 95 0.37 6.28 4.79
C LEU A 95 0.95 7.15 3.66
N GLY A 96 0.23 7.27 2.54
CA GLY A 96 0.60 8.15 1.44
C GLY A 96 0.62 9.63 1.84
N ALA A 97 -0.34 10.09 2.64
CA ALA A 97 -0.37 11.45 3.16
C ALA A 97 0.78 11.75 4.13
N LEU A 98 1.18 10.77 4.94
CA LEU A 98 2.23 10.89 5.96
C LEU A 98 3.64 10.56 5.46
N ILE A 99 3.81 10.19 4.19
CA ILE A 99 5.08 9.71 3.63
C ILE A 99 6.25 10.69 3.81
N PHE A 100 6.00 12.01 3.82
CA PHE A 100 7.05 13.01 4.01
C PHE A 100 7.73 12.96 5.39
N LYS A 101 7.07 12.40 6.41
CA LYS A 101 7.65 12.29 7.76
C LYS A 101 8.68 11.16 7.86
N ALA A 102 8.40 10.04 7.21
CA ALA A 102 9.25 8.85 7.25
C ALA A 102 9.07 8.02 5.97
N PRO A 103 9.68 8.41 4.83
CA PRO A 103 9.35 7.85 3.52
C PRO A 103 9.53 6.34 3.44
N VAL A 104 10.65 5.83 3.97
CA VAL A 104 10.95 4.39 3.96
C VAL A 104 10.00 3.63 4.89
N ALA A 105 9.80 4.10 6.12
CA ALA A 105 8.93 3.42 7.08
C ALA A 105 7.49 3.31 6.54
N MET A 106 6.95 4.37 5.93
CA MET A 106 5.59 4.37 5.39
C MET A 106 5.44 3.44 4.18
N VAL A 107 6.40 3.42 3.25
CA VAL A 107 6.34 2.54 2.08
C VAL A 107 6.55 1.07 2.45
N VAL A 108 7.52 0.76 3.32
CA VAL A 108 7.75 -0.60 3.81
C VAL A 108 6.53 -1.12 4.57
N THR A 109 5.95 -0.29 5.45
CA THR A 109 4.70 -0.64 6.16
C THR A 109 3.58 -0.93 5.16
N GLY A 110 3.38 -0.07 4.15
CA GLY A 110 2.39 -0.29 3.10
C GLY A 110 2.62 -1.60 2.34
N LEU A 111 3.86 -1.91 1.98
CA LEU A 111 4.21 -3.15 1.28
C LEU A 111 3.91 -4.39 2.13
N VAL A 112 4.34 -4.40 3.40
CA VAL A 112 4.07 -5.49 4.34
C VAL A 112 2.58 -5.67 4.55
N LEU A 113 1.85 -4.57 4.78
CA LEU A 113 0.40 -4.57 4.97
C LEU A 113 -0.33 -5.14 3.75
N TYR A 114 0.12 -4.78 2.54
CA TYR A 114 -0.44 -5.30 1.28
C TYR A 114 -0.23 -6.82 1.15
N ILE A 115 1.00 -7.30 1.38
CA ILE A 115 1.35 -8.71 1.27
C ILE A 115 0.58 -9.53 2.31
N THR A 116 0.57 -9.08 3.57
CA THR A 116 -0.15 -9.75 4.66
C THR A 116 -1.64 -9.82 4.38
N ALA A 117 -2.25 -8.72 3.92
CA ALA A 117 -3.67 -8.73 3.54
C ALA A 117 -3.93 -9.76 2.44
N ASN A 118 -3.14 -9.77 1.36
CA ASN A 118 -3.30 -10.75 0.28
C ASN A 118 -3.08 -12.19 0.75
N ALA A 119 -2.17 -12.43 1.68
CA ALA A 119 -1.96 -13.75 2.28
C ALA A 119 -3.18 -14.21 3.09
N ILE A 120 -3.81 -13.32 3.86
CA ILE A 120 -5.06 -13.62 4.57
C ILE A 120 -6.19 -13.93 3.58
N PHE A 121 -6.36 -13.11 2.54
CA PHE A 121 -7.36 -13.37 1.50
C PHE A 121 -7.14 -14.69 0.77
N PHE A 122 -5.88 -15.07 0.53
CA PHE A 122 -5.54 -16.35 -0.07
C PHE A 122 -6.01 -17.54 0.77
N VAL A 123 -5.81 -17.48 2.09
CA VAL A 123 -6.23 -18.54 3.00
C VAL A 123 -7.76 -18.65 3.06
N ILE A 124 -8.48 -17.51 2.99
CA ILE A 124 -9.94 -17.50 3.03
C ILE A 124 -10.55 -18.01 1.71
N ASN A 125 -10.02 -17.57 0.57
CA ASN A 125 -10.54 -17.95 -0.74
C ASN A 125 -9.41 -17.99 -1.78
N PRO A 126 -8.81 -19.16 -2.05
CA PRO A 126 -7.73 -19.27 -3.03
C PRO A 126 -8.18 -18.99 -4.46
N ALA A 127 -9.48 -19.16 -4.79
CA ALA A 127 -10.01 -18.86 -6.11
C ALA A 127 -10.01 -17.36 -6.43
N SER A 128 -10.09 -16.50 -5.40
CA SER A 128 -9.90 -15.04 -5.51
C SER A 128 -8.48 -14.67 -5.99
N LEU A 129 -7.52 -15.59 -5.94
CA LEU A 129 -6.15 -15.31 -6.35
C LEU A 129 -5.98 -15.37 -7.87
N ALA A 130 -6.76 -16.22 -8.55
CA ALA A 130 -6.76 -16.29 -10.01
C ALA A 130 -7.37 -15.04 -10.64
N SER A 131 -8.43 -14.49 -10.02
CA SER A 131 -9.02 -13.23 -10.48
C SER A 131 -8.17 -12.02 -10.04
N GLY A 132 -7.66 -11.27 -11.03
CA GLY A 132 -6.93 -10.03 -10.78
C GLY A 132 -5.47 -10.20 -10.36
N VAL A 133 -4.84 -11.35 -10.58
CA VAL A 133 -3.40 -11.56 -10.30
C VAL A 133 -2.52 -10.51 -10.99
N ILE A 134 -2.91 -10.08 -12.21
CA ILE A 134 -2.22 -9.04 -12.97
C ILE A 134 -2.26 -7.70 -12.21
N VAL A 135 -3.44 -7.30 -11.72
CA VAL A 135 -3.60 -6.04 -10.96
C VAL A 135 -2.79 -6.09 -9.67
N LYS A 136 -2.83 -7.22 -8.94
CA LYS A 136 -2.05 -7.44 -7.72
C LYS A 136 -0.54 -7.36 -7.99
N ALA A 137 -0.06 -8.01 -9.05
CA ALA A 137 1.34 -7.97 -9.45
C ALA A 137 1.80 -6.55 -9.82
N VAL A 138 0.97 -5.79 -10.54
CA VAL A 138 1.24 -4.38 -10.88
C VAL A 138 1.33 -3.53 -9.60
N ILE A 139 0.42 -3.71 -8.65
CA ILE A 139 0.47 -2.98 -7.37
C ILE A 139 1.75 -3.30 -6.59
N ILE A 140 2.12 -4.57 -6.48
CA ILE A 140 3.36 -4.99 -5.80
C ILE A 140 4.57 -4.37 -6.48
N PHE A 141 4.64 -4.42 -7.82
CA PHE A 141 5.73 -3.82 -8.58
C PHE A 141 5.83 -2.30 -8.34
N LEU A 142 4.69 -1.59 -8.34
CA LEU A 142 4.64 -0.17 -8.06
C LEU A 142 5.12 0.16 -6.64
N LEU A 143 4.67 -0.59 -5.63
CA LEU A 143 5.10 -0.41 -4.24
C LEU A 143 6.60 -0.70 -4.07
N PHE A 144 7.10 -1.77 -4.71
CA PHE A 144 8.52 -2.11 -4.68
C PHE A 144 9.38 -1.01 -5.31
N ARG A 145 8.95 -0.48 -6.46
CA ARG A 145 9.61 0.67 -7.10
C ARG A 145 9.58 1.91 -6.22
N SER A 146 8.46 2.19 -5.54
CA SER A 146 8.38 3.28 -4.56
C SER A 146 9.31 3.08 -3.37
N ALA A 147 9.48 1.84 -2.90
CA ALA A 147 10.38 1.51 -1.79
C ALA A 147 11.84 1.80 -2.18
N MET A 148 12.27 1.34 -3.36
CA MET A 148 13.60 1.62 -3.90
C MET A 148 13.89 3.12 -4.01
N ALA A 149 12.90 3.91 -4.45
CA ALA A 149 13.02 5.36 -4.50
C ALA A 149 13.14 5.99 -3.11
N ALA A 150 12.38 5.50 -2.12
CA ALA A 150 12.46 5.96 -0.74
C ALA A 150 13.81 5.63 -0.09
N PHE A 151 14.38 4.45 -0.35
CA PHE A 151 15.71 4.07 0.13
C PHE A 151 16.81 4.93 -0.49
N ALA A 152 16.74 5.21 -1.80
CA ALA A 152 17.67 6.12 -2.45
C ALA A 152 17.64 7.51 -1.80
N TYR A 153 16.44 8.03 -1.53
CA TYR A 153 16.25 9.30 -0.84
C TYR A 153 16.90 9.30 0.57
N GLN A 154 16.66 8.27 1.38
CA GLN A 154 17.27 8.20 2.72
C GLN A 154 18.79 8.08 2.68
N ARG A 155 19.34 7.30 1.73
CA ARG A 155 20.79 7.14 1.58
C ARG A 155 21.46 8.47 1.24
N GLU A 156 20.87 9.25 0.34
CA GLU A 156 21.40 10.57 -0.02
C GLU A 156 21.29 11.57 1.13
N ALA A 157 20.15 11.59 1.85
CA ALA A 157 19.98 12.45 3.01
C ALA A 157 21.01 12.14 4.12
N ALA A 158 21.29 10.86 4.36
CA ALA A 158 22.30 10.44 5.33
C ALA A 158 23.73 10.84 4.90
N LEU A 159 24.04 10.77 3.60
CA LEU A 159 25.34 11.21 3.08
C LEU A 159 25.54 12.73 3.19
N GLU A 160 24.48 13.52 3.04
CA GLU A 160 24.55 14.98 3.24
C GLU A 160 24.73 15.34 4.71
N ALA A 161 24.01 14.68 5.61
CA ALA A 161 24.22 14.86 7.05
C ALA A 161 25.66 14.51 7.46
N ALA A 162 26.20 13.39 6.96
CA ALA A 162 27.58 13.00 7.23
C ALA A 162 28.63 13.97 6.65
N LYS A 163 28.32 14.70 5.57
CA LYS A 163 29.20 15.75 5.03
C LYS A 163 29.12 17.04 5.84
N ALA A 164 27.93 17.39 6.32
CA ALA A 164 27.74 18.55 7.21
C ALA A 164 28.41 18.34 8.57
N ASP A 165 28.42 17.11 9.07
CA ASP A 165 29.14 16.72 10.29
C ASP A 165 30.63 16.39 10.04
N GLY A 166 31.08 16.48 8.79
CA GLY A 166 32.50 16.34 8.45
C GLY A 166 33.32 17.49 9.05
N PRO A 167 34.61 17.28 9.37
CA PRO A 167 35.40 18.23 10.15
C PRO A 167 35.69 19.52 9.35
N GLU A 168 34.78 20.49 9.40
CA GLU A 168 35.06 21.88 9.02
C GLU A 168 35.96 22.59 10.06
N ASP A 169 36.18 21.95 11.22
CA ASP A 169 36.89 22.54 12.37
C ASP A 169 38.30 21.95 12.58
N LEU A 170 38.79 21.09 11.70
CA LEU A 170 40.24 20.84 11.65
C LEU A 170 40.87 22.06 11.00
N GLU A 171 40.95 23.16 11.76
CA GLU A 171 41.96 24.18 11.51
C GLU A 171 43.26 23.43 11.19
N PRO A 172 43.94 23.72 10.08
CA PRO A 172 45.18 23.07 9.76
C PRO A 172 46.09 23.18 10.98
N PHE A 173 46.37 22.04 11.63
CA PHE A 173 47.24 21.98 12.81
C PHE A 173 48.65 22.52 12.50
N ASP A 174 48.95 22.71 11.21
CA ASP A 174 50.17 23.30 10.66
C ASP A 174 50.11 24.82 10.43
N ARG A 175 49.14 25.58 10.99
CA ARG A 175 49.31 27.04 10.98
C ARG A 175 50.52 27.38 11.86
N PRO A 176 51.61 27.93 11.30
CA PRO A 176 52.76 28.30 12.10
C PRO A 176 52.33 29.35 13.13
N PRO A 177 52.87 29.31 14.35
CA PRO A 177 52.54 30.30 15.37
C PRO A 177 52.82 31.71 14.83
N PRO A 178 51.99 32.70 15.18
CA PRO A 178 52.20 34.08 14.73
C PRO A 178 53.60 34.53 15.15
N ALA A 179 54.36 35.07 14.21
CA ALA A 179 55.69 35.61 14.48
C ALA A 179 55.56 36.69 15.57
N SER A 180 56.23 36.48 16.69
CA SER A 180 56.32 37.46 17.77
C SER A 180 57.02 38.75 17.29
N PRO A 181 56.52 39.93 17.70
CA PRO A 181 57.05 41.23 17.28
C PRO A 181 58.46 41.52 17.80
#